data_AF-A0A0F9TH24-F1
#
_entry.id   AF-A0A0F9TH24-F1
#
_cell.length_a   1.000
_cell.length_b   1.000
_cell.length_c   1.000
_cell.angle_alpha   90.00
_cell.angle_beta   90.00
_cell.angle_gamma   90.00
#
_symmetry.space_group_name_H-M   'P 1'
#
loop_
_entity.id
_entity.type
_entity.pdbx_description
1 polymer ?
#
loop_
_entity_poly.entity_id
_entity_poly.type
_entity_poly.pdbx_seq_one_letter_code
_entity_poly.pdbx_strand_id
1 'polypeptide(L)'
;MKFDFKIKKAFSKLVFELLQFKHKFYNPARLQTFDLDDDSINDKKNLPMVLEYARETLDYMKKKYGTHNVYQGYHFLSHANVMQEQFDILDPVVKRIIRGKELNHSEEFEFIEIIDEKNISDKSYEEVVAEINGTYNDEYFTSMYIMVRKLLENLLYDCLKKYYNADVDKYYNTPKGQHQGFGTLIGNFNDMIRETRFKTDVGDIEQRFIDLLKEFQEKGNKDAHSLFNLPHQDFIEERKGKINNLIKKLDWILQKL
;
A
#
# COMPACT_ATOMS: atom_id res chain seq x y z
N MET A 1 3.07 18.61 -5.39
CA MET A 1 1.67 18.17 -5.22
C MET A 1 1.62 16.66 -5.16
N LYS A 2 1.84 16.10 -3.97
CA LYS A 2 1.65 14.67 -3.74
C LYS A 2 0.15 14.40 -3.71
N PHE A 3 -0.31 13.63 -4.69
CA PHE A 3 -1.66 13.09 -4.68
C PHE A 3 -1.72 11.92 -3.69
N ASP A 4 -2.65 11.98 -2.74
CA ASP A 4 -3.13 10.80 -2.01
C ASP A 4 -3.46 9.68 -3.02
N PHE A 5 -3.19 8.42 -2.67
CA PHE A 5 -3.43 7.25 -3.53
C PHE A 5 -4.84 7.24 -4.11
N LYS A 6 -5.84 7.62 -3.30
CA LYS A 6 -7.22 7.78 -3.78
C LYS A 6 -7.30 8.76 -4.95
N ILE A 7 -6.54 9.85 -4.89
CA ILE A 7 -6.48 10.87 -5.93
C ILE A 7 -5.63 10.42 -7.13
N LYS A 8 -4.52 9.69 -6.93
CA LYS A 8 -3.73 9.10 -8.04
C LYS A 8 -4.56 8.08 -8.84
N LYS A 9 -5.30 7.23 -8.14
CA LYS A 9 -6.19 6.23 -8.73
C LYS A 9 -7.35 6.90 -9.47
N ALA A 10 -7.98 7.91 -8.84
CA ALA A 10 -9.03 8.68 -9.48
C ALA A 10 -8.53 9.40 -10.74
N PHE A 11 -7.34 10.02 -10.70
CA PHE A 11 -6.73 10.66 -11.85
C PHE A 11 -6.47 9.68 -12.99
N SER A 12 -5.79 8.57 -12.71
CA SER A 12 -5.44 7.58 -13.75
C SER A 12 -6.69 6.98 -14.39
N LYS A 13 -7.71 6.68 -13.59
CA LYS A 13 -8.99 6.16 -14.09
C LYS A 13 -9.73 7.23 -14.89
N LEU A 14 -9.76 8.49 -14.45
CA LEU A 14 -10.35 9.58 -15.21
C LEU A 14 -9.68 9.75 -16.58
N VAL A 15 -8.34 9.80 -16.62
CA VAL A 15 -7.58 9.94 -17.87
C VAL A 15 -7.85 8.78 -18.82
N PHE A 16 -7.88 7.54 -18.31
CA PHE A 16 -8.23 6.37 -19.11
C PHE A 16 -9.61 6.52 -19.77
N GLU A 17 -10.63 6.88 -19.00
CA GLU A 17 -11.98 7.07 -19.53
C GLU A 17 -12.04 8.18 -20.58
N LEU A 18 -11.33 9.29 -20.36
CA LEU A 18 -11.28 10.43 -21.28
C LEU A 18 -10.63 10.06 -22.62
N LEU A 19 -9.55 9.27 -22.57
CA LEU A 19 -8.88 8.77 -23.78
C LEU A 19 -9.76 7.76 -24.53
N GLN A 20 -10.43 6.83 -23.83
CA GLN A 20 -11.39 5.91 -24.46
C GLN A 20 -12.49 6.67 -25.20
N PHE A 21 -13.05 7.71 -24.57
CA PHE A 21 -14.07 8.54 -25.18
C PHE A 21 -13.54 9.32 -26.39
N LYS A 22 -12.36 9.95 -26.28
CA LYS A 22 -11.70 10.67 -27.38
C LYS A 22 -11.42 9.78 -28.59
N HIS A 23 -10.89 8.57 -28.38
CA HIS A 23 -10.57 7.67 -29.48
C HIS A 23 -11.82 7.19 -30.21
N LYS A 24 -12.93 6.97 -29.48
CA LYS A 24 -14.16 6.47 -30.08
C LYS A 24 -15.03 7.57 -30.69
N PHE A 25 -14.96 8.79 -30.15
CA PHE A 25 -15.73 9.93 -30.61
C PHE A 25 -14.80 11.11 -30.80
N TYR A 26 -14.78 11.65 -32.01
CA TYR A 26 -14.08 12.89 -32.34
C TYR A 26 -14.70 14.03 -31.52
N ASN A 27 -14.19 14.22 -30.29
CA ASN A 27 -14.71 15.15 -29.31
C ASN A 27 -14.54 16.59 -29.84
N PRO A 28 -15.59 17.43 -29.86
CA PRO A 28 -15.44 18.84 -30.24
C PRO A 28 -14.58 19.64 -29.24
N ALA A 29 -14.52 19.24 -27.97
CA ALA A 29 -13.51 19.72 -27.03
C ALA A 29 -12.19 19.01 -27.36
N ARG A 30 -11.31 19.64 -28.14
CA ARG A 30 -10.00 19.06 -28.47
C ARG A 30 -9.10 19.23 -27.26
N LEU A 31 -8.29 18.23 -26.91
CA LEU A 31 -7.26 18.39 -25.86
C LEU A 31 -6.44 19.67 -26.01
N GLN A 32 -6.17 20.06 -27.26
CA GLN A 32 -5.47 21.28 -27.66
C GLN A 32 -6.15 22.57 -27.16
N THR A 33 -7.46 22.60 -26.95
CA THR A 33 -8.14 23.78 -26.37
C THR A 33 -7.82 23.96 -24.89
N PHE A 34 -7.27 22.93 -24.26
CA PHE A 34 -6.81 22.91 -22.87
C PHE A 34 -5.30 22.79 -22.79
N ASP A 35 -4.53 23.07 -23.85
CA ASP A 35 -3.07 22.85 -23.92
C ASP A 35 -2.65 21.41 -23.51
N LEU A 36 -3.48 20.42 -23.85
CA LEU A 36 -3.20 19.00 -23.63
C LEU A 36 -2.99 18.25 -24.96
N ASP A 37 -2.27 17.14 -24.88
CA ASP A 37 -2.10 16.12 -25.90
C ASP A 37 -2.18 14.72 -25.25
N ASP A 38 -1.94 13.66 -26.03
CA ASP A 38 -2.06 12.28 -25.55
C ASP A 38 -1.01 11.92 -24.48
N ASP A 39 0.13 12.61 -24.46
CA ASP A 39 1.19 12.39 -23.47
C ASP A 39 0.94 13.26 -22.23
N SER A 40 0.64 14.54 -22.42
CA SER A 40 0.50 15.53 -21.36
C SER A 40 -0.79 15.38 -20.54
N ILE A 41 -1.84 14.73 -21.08
CA ILE A 41 -3.03 14.36 -20.28
C ILE A 41 -2.71 13.35 -19.16
N ASN A 42 -1.64 12.56 -19.32
CA ASN A 42 -1.19 11.62 -18.30
C ASN A 42 -0.30 12.26 -17.23
N ASP A 43 0.18 13.51 -17.44
CA ASP A 43 0.96 14.22 -16.44
C ASP A 43 0.05 14.80 -15.35
N LYS A 44 0.23 14.29 -14.13
CA LYS A 44 -0.44 14.73 -12.90
C LYS A 44 -0.31 16.24 -12.64
N LYS A 45 0.76 16.90 -13.13
CA LYS A 45 0.92 18.36 -13.05
C LYS A 45 -0.19 19.11 -13.77
N ASN A 46 -0.79 18.48 -14.78
CA ASN A 46 -1.87 19.03 -15.57
C ASN A 46 -3.26 18.72 -15.00
N LEU A 47 -3.38 18.18 -13.77
CA LEU A 47 -4.68 17.83 -13.19
C LEU A 47 -5.74 18.94 -13.37
N PRO A 48 -5.48 20.24 -13.11
CA PRO A 48 -6.49 21.27 -13.31
C PRO A 48 -7.07 21.29 -14.73
N MET A 49 -6.20 21.22 -15.75
CA MET A 49 -6.59 21.22 -17.17
C MET A 49 -7.30 19.92 -17.55
N VAL A 50 -6.83 18.78 -17.04
CA VAL A 50 -7.50 17.48 -17.22
C VAL A 50 -8.90 17.50 -16.63
N LEU A 51 -9.09 18.14 -15.48
CA LEU A 51 -10.39 18.23 -14.82
C LEU A 51 -11.35 19.18 -15.55
N GLU A 52 -10.86 20.28 -16.12
CA GLU A 52 -11.67 21.13 -17.00
C GLU A 52 -12.11 20.39 -18.26
N TYR A 53 -11.18 19.68 -18.91
CA TYR A 53 -11.50 18.83 -20.06
C TYR A 53 -12.53 17.73 -19.71
N ALA A 54 -12.42 17.14 -18.52
CA ALA A 54 -13.38 16.17 -18.02
C ALA A 54 -14.78 16.75 -17.85
N ARG A 55 -14.89 17.98 -17.31
CA ARG A 55 -16.16 18.68 -17.12
C ARG A 55 -16.86 18.90 -18.46
N GLU A 56 -16.17 19.46 -19.45
CA GLU A 56 -16.75 19.69 -20.78
C GLU A 56 -17.14 18.40 -21.48
N THR A 57 -16.32 17.35 -21.34
CA THR A 57 -16.63 16.03 -21.91
C THR A 57 -17.89 15.43 -21.29
N LEU A 58 -18.04 15.50 -19.97
CA LEU A 58 -19.25 15.06 -19.26
C LEU A 58 -20.49 15.86 -19.68
N ASP A 59 -20.39 17.18 -19.81
CA ASP A 59 -21.49 18.04 -20.24
C ASP A 59 -21.90 17.76 -21.69
N TYR A 60 -20.92 17.55 -22.58
CA TYR A 60 -21.17 17.13 -23.96
C TYR A 60 -21.89 15.78 -24.01
N MET A 61 -21.41 14.79 -23.25
CA MET A 61 -22.03 13.46 -23.18
C MET A 61 -23.48 13.54 -22.71
N LYS A 62 -23.75 14.29 -21.63
CA LYS A 62 -25.09 14.52 -21.10
C LYS A 62 -26.00 15.19 -22.14
N LYS A 63 -25.51 16.23 -22.82
CA LYS A 63 -26.30 16.97 -23.83
C LYS A 63 -26.59 16.15 -25.09
N LYS A 64 -25.63 15.38 -25.58
CA LYS A 64 -25.74 14.65 -26.85
C LYS A 64 -26.44 13.31 -26.72
N TYR A 65 -26.17 12.57 -25.64
CA TYR A 65 -26.65 11.19 -25.50
C TYR A 65 -27.73 11.05 -24.41
N GLY A 66 -27.90 12.04 -23.52
CA GLY A 66 -28.94 12.04 -22.50
C GLY A 66 -28.87 10.80 -21.61
N THR A 67 -29.97 10.05 -21.52
CA THR A 67 -30.08 8.80 -20.75
C THR A 67 -29.77 7.53 -21.56
N HIS A 68 -29.34 7.65 -22.82
CA HIS A 68 -29.06 6.48 -23.66
C HIS A 68 -27.84 5.72 -23.13
N ASN A 69 -28.07 4.46 -22.76
CA ASN A 69 -27.03 3.62 -22.17
C ASN A 69 -26.03 3.10 -23.23
N VAL A 70 -26.47 2.91 -24.48
CA VAL A 70 -25.64 2.35 -25.56
C VAL A 70 -25.85 3.08 -26.89
N TYR A 71 -24.77 3.49 -27.54
CA TYR A 71 -24.78 3.91 -28.95
C TYR A 71 -23.56 3.34 -29.68
N GLN A 72 -23.76 2.70 -30.83
CA GLN A 72 -22.71 1.97 -31.57
C GLN A 72 -21.87 1.01 -30.70
N GLY A 73 -22.53 0.27 -29.80
CA GLY A 73 -21.89 -0.68 -28.89
C GLY A 73 -20.98 -0.03 -27.84
N TYR A 74 -21.06 1.29 -27.62
CA TYR A 74 -20.38 1.98 -26.54
C TYR A 74 -21.31 2.29 -25.38
N HIS A 75 -20.90 2.00 -24.15
CA HIS A 75 -21.70 2.20 -22.94
C HIS A 75 -21.55 3.62 -22.35
N PHE A 76 -22.06 4.63 -23.05
CA PHE A 76 -21.87 6.05 -22.70
C PHE A 76 -22.20 6.37 -21.25
N LEU A 77 -23.34 5.88 -20.76
CA LEU A 77 -23.79 6.15 -19.40
C LEU A 77 -22.83 5.54 -18.37
N SER A 78 -22.29 4.34 -18.65
CA SER A 78 -21.31 3.71 -17.76
C SER A 78 -20.00 4.49 -17.71
N HIS A 79 -19.47 4.91 -18.86
CA HIS A 79 -18.25 5.72 -18.92
C HIS A 79 -18.45 7.07 -18.24
N ALA A 80 -19.58 7.74 -18.50
CA ALA A 80 -19.92 9.01 -17.87
C ALA A 80 -20.05 8.89 -16.34
N ASN A 81 -20.65 7.82 -15.83
CA ASN A 81 -20.75 7.58 -14.39
C ASN A 81 -19.36 7.40 -13.75
N VAL A 82 -18.48 6.60 -14.38
CA VAL A 82 -17.11 6.40 -13.86
C VAL A 82 -16.33 7.72 -13.88
N MET A 83 -16.41 8.49 -14.98
CA MET A 83 -15.79 9.81 -15.07
C MET A 83 -16.32 10.75 -13.99
N GLN A 84 -17.64 10.81 -13.78
CA GLN A 84 -18.27 11.66 -12.76
C GLN A 84 -17.81 11.27 -11.36
N GLU A 85 -17.76 9.97 -11.02
CA GLU A 85 -17.24 9.50 -9.73
C GLU A 85 -15.79 9.95 -9.49
N GLN A 86 -14.92 9.86 -10.51
CA GLN A 86 -13.53 10.29 -10.37
C GLN A 86 -13.43 11.81 -10.31
N PHE A 87 -14.23 12.52 -11.10
CA PHE A 87 -14.33 13.97 -11.08
C PHE A 87 -14.71 14.48 -9.68
N ASP A 88 -15.70 13.88 -9.04
CA ASP A 88 -16.18 14.29 -7.71
C ASP A 88 -15.11 14.08 -6.62
N ILE A 89 -14.21 13.11 -6.80
CA ILE A 89 -13.04 12.90 -5.93
C ILE A 89 -11.97 13.98 -6.17
N LEU A 90 -11.74 14.36 -7.42
CA LEU A 90 -10.64 15.24 -7.85
C LEU A 90 -10.97 16.74 -7.73
N ASP A 91 -12.23 17.14 -7.92
CA ASP A 91 -12.68 18.54 -7.95
C ASP A 91 -12.39 19.31 -6.65
N PRO A 92 -12.63 18.74 -5.45
CA PRO A 92 -12.22 19.40 -4.20
C PRO A 92 -10.70 19.63 -4.10
N VAL A 93 -9.91 18.73 -4.69
CA VAL A 93 -8.43 18.80 -4.68
C VAL A 93 -7.99 19.94 -5.60
N VAL A 94 -8.48 20.00 -6.83
CA VAL A 94 -8.18 21.10 -7.78
C VAL A 94 -8.58 22.44 -7.21
N LYS A 95 -9.75 22.55 -6.56
CA LYS A 95 -10.16 23.78 -5.88
C LYS A 95 -9.19 24.21 -4.78
N ARG A 96 -8.61 23.28 -4.02
CA ARG A 96 -7.57 23.59 -3.03
C ARG A 96 -6.26 24.03 -3.69
N ILE A 97 -5.87 23.39 -4.79
CA ILE A 97 -4.65 23.70 -5.54
C ILE A 97 -4.71 25.11 -6.13
N ILE A 98 -5.84 25.47 -6.75
CA ILE A 98 -6.05 26.80 -7.31
C ILE A 98 -6.01 27.86 -6.19
N ARG A 99 -6.67 27.60 -5.06
CA ARG A 99 -6.60 28.47 -3.88
C ARG A 99 -5.20 28.54 -3.24
N GLY A 100 -4.45 27.44 -3.28
CA GLY A 100 -3.09 27.34 -2.72
C GLY A 100 -2.01 27.94 -3.64
N LYS A 101 -2.24 28.00 -4.96
CA LYS A 101 -1.35 28.73 -5.89
C LYS A 101 -1.33 30.24 -5.64
N GLU A 102 -2.33 30.80 -4.94
CA GLU A 102 -2.30 32.18 -4.42
C GLU A 102 -1.43 32.33 -3.15
N LEU A 103 -0.96 31.22 -2.55
CA LEU A 103 -0.16 31.19 -1.32
C LEU A 103 1.06 30.24 -1.46
N ASN A 104 2.14 30.74 -2.08
CA ASN A 104 3.56 30.31 -2.04
C ASN A 104 3.96 28.82 -2.18
N HIS A 105 4.85 28.57 -3.15
CA HIS A 105 5.57 27.32 -3.40
C HIS A 105 6.60 26.97 -2.31
N SER A 106 6.31 25.95 -1.51
CA SER A 106 7.30 25.00 -0.96
C SER A 106 6.56 23.80 -0.37
N GLU A 107 6.15 22.83 -1.21
CA GLU A 107 5.65 21.56 -0.69
C GLU A 107 6.85 20.64 -0.44
N GLU A 108 7.36 20.65 0.80
CA GLU A 108 8.21 19.58 1.31
C GLU A 108 7.43 18.26 1.24
N PHE A 109 8.10 17.22 0.73
CA PHE A 109 7.53 15.89 0.64
C PHE A 109 7.37 15.31 2.05
N GLU A 110 6.13 15.19 2.53
CA GLU A 110 5.87 14.41 3.74
C GLU A 110 6.16 12.93 3.44
N PHE A 111 7.20 12.40 4.08
CA PHE A 111 7.57 10.99 4.04
C PHE A 111 6.54 10.21 4.86
N ILE A 112 5.86 9.23 4.25
CA ILE A 112 4.85 8.45 4.97
C ILE A 112 5.53 7.18 5.48
N GLU A 113 5.60 7.05 6.80
CA GLU A 113 6.09 5.85 7.47
C GLU A 113 4.95 4.84 7.58
N ILE A 114 5.14 3.62 7.08
CA ILE A 114 4.23 2.50 7.32
C ILE A 114 4.64 1.73 8.59
N ILE A 115 5.92 1.71 8.90
CA ILE A 115 6.49 1.25 10.16
C ILE A 115 7.19 2.43 10.83
N ASP A 116 6.85 2.73 12.08
CA ASP A 116 7.51 3.73 12.91
C ASP A 116 8.88 3.18 13.34
N GLU A 117 9.94 3.87 12.92
CA GLU A 117 11.35 3.51 13.17
C GLU A 117 11.67 3.36 14.65
N LYS A 118 10.95 4.08 15.53
CA LYS A 118 11.15 4.01 16.99
C LYS A 118 10.70 2.68 17.60
N ASN A 119 10.05 1.82 16.84
CA ASN A 119 9.63 0.50 17.30
C ASN A 119 10.75 -0.54 17.25
N ILE A 120 11.93 -0.21 16.73
CA ILE A 120 13.08 -1.11 16.70
C ILE A 120 14.30 -0.43 17.33
N SER A 121 15.06 -1.20 18.10
CA SER A 121 16.26 -0.72 18.80
C SER A 121 17.57 -1.15 18.14
N ASP A 122 17.56 -2.22 17.33
CA ASP A 122 18.73 -2.67 16.58
C ASP A 122 18.86 -1.93 15.25
N LYS A 123 20.04 -1.32 15.05
CA LYS A 123 20.36 -0.53 13.85
C LYS A 123 20.24 -1.33 12.54
N SER A 124 20.53 -2.63 12.56
CA SER A 124 20.43 -3.49 11.37
C SER A 124 18.99 -3.60 10.88
N TYR A 125 18.03 -3.58 11.80
CA TYR A 125 16.61 -3.61 11.49
C TYR A 125 16.04 -2.21 11.21
N GLU A 126 16.62 -1.15 11.77
CA GLU A 126 16.30 0.24 11.42
C GLU A 126 16.49 0.49 9.91
N GLU A 127 17.62 0.05 9.34
CA GLU A 127 17.89 0.15 7.90
C GLU A 127 16.83 -0.60 7.07
N VAL A 128 16.43 -1.80 7.49
CA VAL A 128 15.36 -2.57 6.83
C VAL A 128 14.01 -1.86 6.93
N VAL A 129 13.69 -1.23 8.06
CA VAL A 129 12.46 -0.43 8.22
C VAL A 129 12.46 0.78 7.29
N ALA A 130 13.58 1.49 7.20
CA ALA A 130 13.73 2.61 6.28
C ALA A 130 13.54 2.16 4.82
N GLU A 131 14.10 1.02 4.44
CA GLU A 131 13.87 0.42 3.11
C GLU A 131 12.40 0.06 2.89
N ILE A 132 11.73 -0.55 3.88
CA ILE A 132 10.28 -0.87 3.78
C ILE A 132 9.48 0.41 3.58
N ASN A 133 9.73 1.45 4.38
CA ASN A 133 9.08 2.75 4.23
C ASN A 133 9.37 3.36 2.85
N GLY A 134 10.59 3.23 2.34
CA GLY A 134 10.96 3.63 0.98
C GLY A 134 10.11 2.91 -0.09
N THR A 135 10.02 1.58 -0.02
CA THR A 135 9.21 0.80 -0.97
C THR A 135 7.72 1.17 -0.95
N TYR A 136 7.19 1.58 0.19
CA TYR A 136 5.83 2.11 0.28
C TYR A 136 5.69 3.47 -0.44
N ASN A 137 6.63 4.38 -0.20
CA ASN A 137 6.64 5.70 -0.84
C ASN A 137 6.85 5.62 -2.36
N ASP A 138 7.58 4.61 -2.82
CA ASP A 138 7.85 4.31 -4.24
C ASP A 138 6.77 3.42 -4.90
N GLU A 139 5.69 3.09 -4.18
CA GLU A 139 4.55 2.29 -4.67
C GLU A 139 4.90 0.82 -5.04
N TYR A 140 6.01 0.29 -4.52
CA TYR A 140 6.41 -1.11 -4.68
C TYR A 140 5.72 -2.02 -3.65
N PHE A 141 4.39 -2.06 -3.66
CA PHE A 141 3.60 -2.68 -2.59
C PHE A 141 3.83 -4.18 -2.41
N THR A 142 4.10 -4.92 -3.49
CA THR A 142 4.45 -6.35 -3.42
C THR A 142 5.78 -6.54 -2.71
N SER A 143 6.80 -5.75 -3.07
CA SER A 143 8.12 -5.77 -2.43
C SER A 143 8.01 -5.37 -0.96
N MET A 144 7.30 -4.28 -0.67
CA MET A 144 7.00 -3.84 0.69
C MET A 144 6.39 -4.97 1.52
N TYR A 145 5.36 -5.64 1.00
CA TYR A 145 4.70 -6.74 1.70
C TYR A 145 5.64 -7.92 1.99
N ILE A 146 6.47 -8.31 1.01
CA ILE A 146 7.48 -9.36 1.17
C ILE A 146 8.49 -8.96 2.26
N MET A 147 8.95 -7.71 2.25
CA MET A 147 9.91 -7.20 3.23
C MET A 147 9.31 -7.14 4.64
N VAL A 148 8.06 -6.72 4.80
CA VAL A 148 7.36 -6.76 6.10
C VAL A 148 7.30 -8.20 6.64
N ARG A 149 6.97 -9.18 5.80
CA ARG A 149 6.99 -10.59 6.22
C ARG A 149 8.38 -11.05 6.64
N LYS A 150 9.42 -10.66 5.88
CA LYS A 150 10.80 -11.02 6.20
C LYS A 150 11.31 -10.37 7.48
N LEU A 151 10.92 -9.12 7.74
CA LEU A 151 11.20 -8.45 9.00
C LEU A 151 10.61 -9.23 10.20
N LEU A 152 9.32 -9.61 10.12
CA LEU A 152 8.67 -10.40 11.17
C LEU A 152 9.32 -11.78 11.35
N GLU A 153 9.67 -12.44 10.24
CA GLU A 153 10.33 -13.75 10.26
C GLU A 153 11.72 -13.68 10.93
N ASN A 154 12.53 -12.66 10.59
CA ASN A 154 13.86 -12.46 11.17
C ASN A 154 13.79 -12.07 12.65
N LEU A 155 12.86 -11.21 13.06
CA LEU A 155 12.68 -10.85 14.47
C LEU A 155 12.30 -12.08 15.33
N LEU A 156 11.45 -12.98 14.80
CA LEU A 156 11.15 -14.25 15.47
C LEU A 156 12.37 -15.16 15.55
N TYR A 157 13.12 -15.26 14.45
CA TYR A 157 14.35 -16.04 14.39
C TYR A 157 15.34 -15.58 15.47
N ASP A 158 15.57 -14.28 15.60
CA ASP A 158 16.51 -13.74 16.58
C ASP A 158 16.03 -13.93 18.03
N CYS A 159 14.72 -13.79 18.29
CA CYS A 159 14.17 -14.12 19.62
C CYS A 159 14.44 -15.58 19.98
N LEU A 160 14.13 -16.52 19.07
CA LEU A 160 14.32 -17.94 19.29
C LEU A 160 15.80 -18.30 19.43
N LYS A 161 16.67 -17.72 18.59
CA LYS A 161 18.11 -17.91 18.64
C LYS A 161 18.68 -17.43 19.97
N LYS A 162 18.25 -16.26 20.45
CA LYS A 162 18.72 -15.69 21.72
C LYS A 162 18.27 -16.53 22.93
N TYR A 163 17.02 -16.99 22.93
CA TYR A 163 16.48 -17.77 24.05
C TYR A 163 17.01 -19.21 24.12
N TYR A 164 16.97 -19.93 22.98
CA TYR A 164 17.32 -21.35 22.94
C TYR A 164 18.82 -21.60 22.78
N ASN A 165 19.55 -20.68 22.14
CA ASN A 165 20.99 -20.68 21.85
C ASN A 165 21.57 -22.03 21.39
N ALA A 166 21.70 -23.00 22.31
CA ALA A 166 22.16 -24.37 22.09
C ALA A 166 21.17 -25.27 21.32
N ASP A 167 19.84 -25.04 21.43
CA ASP A 167 18.85 -25.84 20.67
C ASP A 167 18.62 -25.22 19.29
N VAL A 168 19.59 -25.45 18.40
CA VAL A 168 19.68 -24.85 17.06
C VAL A 168 18.46 -25.17 16.19
N ASP A 169 17.87 -26.35 16.34
CA ASP A 169 16.76 -26.80 15.51
C ASP A 169 15.47 -25.99 15.74
N LYS A 170 15.39 -25.24 16.86
CA LYS A 170 14.29 -24.32 17.17
C LYS A 170 14.25 -23.10 16.26
N TYR A 171 15.36 -22.71 15.64
CA TYR A 171 15.42 -21.53 14.79
C TYR A 171 16.10 -21.77 13.44
N TYR A 172 16.92 -22.81 13.31
CA TYR A 172 17.67 -23.11 12.10
C TYR A 172 17.39 -24.54 11.60
N ASN A 173 17.33 -24.70 10.29
CA ASN A 173 17.18 -26.00 9.64
C ASN A 173 18.56 -26.51 9.25
N THR A 174 19.23 -27.22 10.16
CA THR A 174 20.59 -27.75 9.96
C THR A 174 20.72 -28.59 8.69
N PRO A 175 19.79 -29.53 8.38
CA PRO A 175 19.87 -30.32 7.14
C PRO A 175 19.83 -29.49 5.84
N LYS A 176 19.14 -28.35 5.84
CA LYS A 176 19.00 -27.48 4.66
C LYS A 176 19.94 -26.28 4.65
N GLY A 177 20.73 -26.08 5.72
CA GLY A 177 21.64 -24.94 5.83
C GLY A 177 20.93 -23.58 5.73
N GLN A 178 19.71 -23.46 6.26
CA GLN A 178 18.91 -22.24 6.18
C GLN A 178 18.08 -22.02 7.43
N HIS A 179 17.54 -20.82 7.61
CA HIS A 179 16.59 -20.52 8.70
C HIS A 179 15.35 -21.42 8.60
N GLN A 180 14.74 -21.72 9.75
CA GLN A 180 13.41 -22.33 9.73
C GLN A 180 12.43 -21.39 9.05
N GLY A 181 11.46 -21.95 8.32
CA GLY A 181 10.46 -21.14 7.64
C GLY A 181 9.51 -20.47 8.64
N PHE A 182 8.92 -19.35 8.23
CA PHE A 182 8.04 -18.52 9.06
C PHE A 182 7.00 -19.31 9.89
N GLY A 183 6.32 -20.30 9.28
CA GLY A 183 5.34 -21.12 10.01
C GLY A 183 5.95 -21.95 11.16
N THR A 184 7.13 -22.52 10.93
CA THR A 184 7.88 -23.27 11.95
C THR A 184 8.38 -22.34 13.05
N LEU A 185 8.89 -21.15 12.70
CA LEU A 185 9.30 -20.14 13.66
C LEU A 185 8.13 -19.68 14.53
N ILE A 186 6.95 -19.43 13.96
CA ILE A 186 5.74 -19.09 14.73
C ILE A 186 5.37 -20.22 15.69
N GLY A 187 5.43 -21.48 15.25
CA GLY A 187 5.17 -22.65 16.10
C GLY A 187 6.12 -22.72 17.28
N ASN A 188 7.43 -22.66 17.01
CA ASN A 188 8.46 -22.70 18.04
C ASN A 188 8.40 -21.50 18.99
N PHE A 189 8.07 -20.31 18.48
CA PHE A 189 7.89 -19.11 19.31
C PHE A 189 6.65 -19.24 20.21
N ASN A 190 5.56 -19.81 19.69
CA ASN A 190 4.37 -20.08 20.49
C ASN A 190 4.63 -21.10 21.62
N ASP A 191 5.52 -22.06 21.40
CA ASP A 191 5.97 -22.97 22.45
C ASP A 191 6.87 -22.24 23.47
N MET A 192 7.83 -21.45 22.99
CA MET A 192 8.73 -20.64 23.82
C MET A 192 7.97 -19.75 24.81
N ILE A 193 6.94 -19.00 24.36
CA ILE A 193 6.19 -18.09 25.23
C ILE A 193 5.36 -18.79 26.33
N ARG A 194 5.19 -20.11 26.22
CA ARG A 194 4.48 -20.94 27.21
C ARG A 194 5.42 -21.53 28.26
N GLU A 195 6.73 -21.50 28.02
CA GLU A 195 7.71 -22.04 28.95
C GLU A 195 7.77 -21.20 30.24
N THR A 196 7.95 -21.88 31.36
CA THR A 196 8.05 -21.23 32.68
C THR A 196 9.17 -20.20 32.73
N ARG A 197 10.35 -20.54 32.19
CA ARG A 197 11.50 -19.63 32.17
C ARG A 197 11.19 -18.35 31.39
N PHE A 198 10.65 -18.46 30.19
CA PHE A 198 10.23 -17.29 29.41
C PHE A 198 9.25 -16.41 30.19
N LYS A 199 8.23 -17.01 30.82
CA LYS A 199 7.24 -16.26 31.62
C LYS A 199 7.86 -15.56 32.82
N THR A 200 8.91 -16.13 33.43
CA THR A 200 9.63 -15.49 34.52
C THR A 200 10.44 -14.29 34.04
N ASP A 201 11.14 -14.42 32.91
CA ASP A 201 12.07 -13.40 32.42
C ASP A 201 11.37 -12.26 31.68
N VAL A 202 10.34 -12.59 30.89
CA VAL A 202 9.65 -11.67 29.97
C VAL A 202 8.19 -11.41 30.38
N GLY A 203 7.52 -12.39 30.99
CA GLY A 203 6.10 -12.31 31.34
C GLY A 203 5.17 -12.99 30.32
N ASP A 204 3.86 -12.91 30.57
CA ASP A 204 2.85 -13.53 29.71
C ASP A 204 2.65 -12.77 28.40
N ILE A 205 2.54 -13.53 27.31
CA ILE A 205 2.22 -13.03 25.97
C ILE A 205 0.86 -13.61 25.56
N GLU A 206 -0.05 -12.74 25.15
CA GLU A 206 -1.41 -13.14 24.79
C GLU A 206 -1.45 -13.92 23.46
N GLN A 207 -2.30 -14.94 23.38
CA GLN A 207 -2.44 -15.79 22.18
C GLN A 207 -2.81 -14.99 20.92
N ARG A 208 -3.56 -13.89 21.04
CA ARG A 208 -3.89 -12.98 19.92
C ARG A 208 -2.67 -12.46 19.18
N PHE A 209 -1.52 -12.38 19.84
CA PHE A 209 -0.26 -11.99 19.24
C PHE A 209 0.24 -13.03 18.22
N ILE A 210 0.15 -14.30 18.60
CA ILE A 210 0.49 -15.43 17.74
C ILE A 210 -0.50 -15.56 16.59
N ASP A 211 -1.79 -15.35 16.86
CA ASP A 211 -2.84 -15.42 15.84
C ASP A 211 -2.63 -14.34 14.75
N LEU A 212 -2.17 -13.16 15.15
CA LEU A 212 -1.82 -12.11 14.22
C LEU A 212 -0.59 -12.48 13.36
N LEU A 213 0.45 -13.09 13.93
CA LEU A 213 1.59 -13.59 13.14
C LEU A 213 1.15 -14.66 12.13
N LYS A 214 0.24 -15.54 12.52
CA LYS A 214 -0.36 -16.55 11.62
C LYS A 214 -1.14 -15.91 10.48
N GLU A 215 -1.89 -14.84 10.73
CA GLU A 215 -2.60 -14.10 9.67
C GLU A 215 -1.62 -13.65 8.55
N PHE A 216 -0.46 -13.09 8.92
CA PHE A 216 0.58 -12.70 7.95
C PHE A 216 1.20 -13.89 7.22
N GLN A 217 1.37 -15.02 7.91
CA GLN A 217 1.90 -16.25 7.31
C GLN A 217 0.92 -16.87 6.31
N GLU A 218 -0.34 -17.06 6.71
CA GLU A 218 -1.37 -17.74 5.93
C GLU A 218 -1.73 -16.93 4.69
N LYS A 219 -1.90 -15.62 4.86
CA LYS A 219 -2.23 -14.72 3.75
C LYS A 219 -1.10 -14.70 2.72
N GLY A 220 0.13 -14.56 3.18
CA GLY A 220 1.29 -14.53 2.29
C GLY A 220 1.59 -15.87 1.62
N ASN A 221 1.22 -17.00 2.23
CA ASN A 221 1.32 -18.31 1.59
C ASN A 221 0.26 -18.50 0.51
N LYS A 222 -0.98 -18.06 0.78
CA LYS A 222 -2.05 -18.10 -0.21
C LYS A 222 -1.70 -17.26 -1.45
N ASP A 223 -1.02 -16.13 -1.25
CA ASP A 223 -0.66 -15.20 -2.32
C ASP A 223 0.63 -15.59 -3.05
N ALA A 224 1.56 -16.31 -2.40
CA ALA A 224 2.74 -16.87 -3.08
C ALA A 224 2.37 -17.87 -4.20
N HIS A 225 1.17 -18.44 -4.16
CA HIS A 225 0.63 -19.30 -5.21
C HIS A 225 -0.18 -18.54 -6.28
N SER A 226 -0.39 -17.22 -6.13
CA SER A 226 -1.00 -16.37 -7.14
C SER A 226 -0.53 -14.91 -7.02
N LEU A 227 0.47 -14.57 -7.83
CA LEU A 227 1.16 -13.26 -7.87
C LEU A 227 0.23 -12.03 -8.03
N PHE A 228 -1.04 -12.24 -8.40
CA PHE A 228 -1.97 -11.18 -8.84
C PHE A 228 -3.20 -11.00 -7.94
N ASN A 229 -3.32 -11.73 -6.82
CA ASN A 229 -4.61 -11.83 -6.11
C ASN A 229 -4.75 -11.02 -4.81
N LEU A 230 -3.73 -10.27 -4.38
CA LEU A 230 -3.83 -9.42 -3.18
C LEU A 230 -3.62 -7.94 -3.46
N PRO A 231 -4.54 -7.05 -3.01
CA PRO A 231 -4.20 -5.64 -2.83
C PRO A 231 -3.25 -5.51 -1.62
N HIS A 232 -1.96 -5.77 -1.83
CA HIS A 232 -0.92 -5.74 -0.79
C HIS A 232 -0.87 -4.41 -0.03
N GLN A 233 -1.17 -3.31 -0.72
CA GLN A 233 -1.31 -1.98 -0.13
C GLN A 233 -2.44 -1.95 0.91
N ASP A 234 -3.68 -2.20 0.51
CA ASP A 234 -4.86 -2.18 1.40
C ASP A 234 -4.63 -3.09 2.61
N PHE A 235 -4.07 -4.28 2.38
CA PHE A 235 -3.77 -5.22 3.46
C PHE A 235 -2.84 -4.64 4.53
N ILE A 236 -1.75 -3.97 4.10
CA ILE A 236 -0.76 -3.37 4.99
C ILE A 236 -1.31 -2.10 5.65
N GLU A 237 -1.98 -1.23 4.90
CA GLU A 237 -2.55 0.01 5.42
C GLU A 237 -3.62 -0.25 6.50
N GLU A 238 -4.55 -1.17 6.25
CA GLU A 238 -5.57 -1.59 7.23
C GLU A 238 -4.96 -2.18 8.50
N ARG A 239 -3.74 -2.72 8.41
CA ARG A 239 -3.05 -3.43 9.49
C ARG A 239 -1.86 -2.65 10.04
N LYS A 240 -1.65 -1.40 9.62
CA LYS A 240 -0.49 -0.58 10.01
C LYS A 240 -0.28 -0.60 11.54
N GLY A 241 -1.32 -0.30 12.31
CA GLY A 241 -1.24 -0.32 13.78
C GLY A 241 -0.90 -1.69 14.35
N LYS A 242 -1.45 -2.77 13.76
CA LYS A 242 -1.17 -4.15 14.17
C LYS A 242 0.28 -4.56 13.86
N ILE A 243 0.81 -4.17 12.70
CA ILE A 243 2.21 -4.41 12.28
C ILE A 243 3.17 -3.71 13.24
N ASN A 244 2.94 -2.42 13.51
CA ASN A 244 3.77 -1.66 14.43
C ASN A 244 3.76 -2.27 15.84
N ASN A 245 2.59 -2.72 16.30
CA ASN A 245 2.48 -3.43 17.58
C ASN A 245 3.24 -4.78 17.58
N LEU A 246 3.19 -5.54 16.47
CA LEU A 246 3.97 -6.77 16.34
C LEU A 246 5.46 -6.49 16.46
N ILE A 247 5.97 -5.58 15.62
CA ILE A 247 7.39 -5.23 15.55
C ILE A 247 7.88 -4.74 16.90
N LYS A 248 7.19 -3.76 17.50
CA LYS A 248 7.52 -3.21 18.81
C LYS A 248 7.58 -4.29 19.89
N LYS A 249 6.62 -5.22 19.88
CA LYS A 249 6.56 -6.26 20.90
C LYS A 249 7.63 -7.33 20.67
N LEU A 250 7.93 -7.71 19.43
CA LEU A 250 9.03 -8.62 19.11
C LEU A 250 10.38 -8.02 19.49
N ASP A 251 10.64 -6.76 19.13
CA ASP A 251 11.85 -6.04 19.53
C ASP A 251 11.97 -5.98 21.05
N TRP A 252 10.89 -5.62 21.75
CA TRP A 252 10.89 -5.61 23.21
C TRP A 252 11.17 -6.99 23.83
N ILE A 253 10.63 -8.08 23.27
CA ILE A 253 10.95 -9.45 23.72
C ILE A 253 12.44 -9.74 23.48
N LEU A 254 12.96 -9.43 22.28
CA LEU A 254 14.36 -9.63 21.92
C LEU A 254 15.32 -8.89 22.86
N GLN A 255 14.96 -7.68 23.30
CA GLN A 255 15.75 -6.90 24.26
C GLN A 255 15.68 -7.44 25.70
N LYS A 256 14.66 -8.23 26.05
CA LYS A 256 14.48 -8.81 27.38
C LYS A 256 15.11 -10.19 27.55
N LEU A 257 15.18 -10.95 26.47
CA LEU A 257 15.89 -12.22 26.36
C LEU A 257 17.40 -12.05 26.54
#